data_AF-A0ABC8K5B0-F1
#
_entry.id   AF-A0ABC8K5B0-F1
#
_cell.length_a   1.000
_cell.length_b   1.000
_cell.length_c   1.000
_cell.angle_alpha   90.00
_cell.angle_beta   90.00
_cell.angle_gamma   90.00
#
_symmetry.space_group_name_H-M   'P 1'
#
loop_
_entity.id
_entity.type
_entity.pdbx_description
1 polymer ?
#
loop_
_entity_poly.entity_id
_entity_poly.type
_entity_poly.pdbx_seq_one_letter_code
_entity_poly.pdbx_strand_id
1 'polypeptide(L)'
;MDFGEAIEFVNKIKARFGSDDRAYKKFLDILNMYRKQSKSISDVYQEVTLLFQDHEDLLAEFAHFLPDTSGSGSAHSPLSGRNTVPAMHPRNFKKVSLNSYF
;
A
#
# COMPACT_ATOMS: atom_id res chain seq x y z
N MET A 1 1.27 -3.08 -1.41
CA MET A 1 1.48 -3.90 -0.21
C MET A 1 2.21 -5.14 -0.63
N ASP A 2 3.45 -5.28 -0.18
CA ASP A 2 4.22 -6.47 -0.43
C ASP A 2 3.87 -7.53 0.62
N PHE A 3 3.83 -8.81 0.21
CA PHE A 3 3.57 -9.91 1.16
C PHE A 3 4.67 -9.96 2.23
N GLY A 4 5.88 -9.48 1.90
CA GLY A 4 6.99 -9.32 2.83
C GLY A 4 6.67 -8.42 4.03
N GLU A 5 6.04 -7.26 3.80
CA GLU A 5 5.69 -6.31 4.86
C GLU A 5 4.69 -6.93 5.85
N ALA A 6 3.74 -7.74 5.36
CA ALA A 6 2.78 -8.43 6.20
C ALA A 6 3.44 -9.49 7.10
N ILE A 7 4.46 -10.19 6.59
CA ILE A 7 5.21 -11.18 7.38
C ILE A 7 6.02 -10.51 8.48
N GLU A 8 6.68 -9.39 8.17
CA GLU A 8 7.41 -8.59 9.17
C GLU A 8 6.49 -8.06 10.26
N PHE A 9 5.31 -7.56 9.88
CA PHE A 9 4.30 -7.09 10.83
C PHE A 9 3.84 -8.19 11.79
N VAL A 10 3.54 -9.39 11.27
CA VAL A 10 3.15 -10.54 12.12
C VAL A 10 4.28 -10.95 13.06
N ASN A 11 5.53 -10.94 12.60
CA ASN A 11 6.69 -11.22 13.45
C ASN A 11 6.85 -10.17 14.55
N LYS A 12 6.61 -8.89 14.26
CA LYS A 12 6.65 -7.80 15.23
C LYS A 12 5.59 -7.98 16.33
N ILE A 13 4.36 -8.33 15.96
CA ILE A 13 3.29 -8.67 16.92
C ILE A 13 3.72 -9.87 17.77
N LYS A 14 4.25 -10.93 17.14
CA LYS A 14 4.70 -12.13 17.84
C LYS A 14 5.85 -11.86 18.80
N ALA A 15 6.75 -10.93 18.49
CA ALA A 15 7.82 -10.51 19.39
C ALA A 15 7.30 -9.68 20.58
N ARG A 16 6.34 -8.77 20.34
CA ARG A 16 5.74 -7.93 21.40
C ARG A 16 4.83 -8.70 22.34
N PHE A 17 3.98 -9.56 21.79
CA PHE A 17 3.03 -10.39 22.52
C PHE A 17 3.54 -11.81 22.75
N GLY A 18 4.85 -12.06 22.56
CA GLY A 18 5.42 -13.40 22.72
C GLY A 18 5.27 -13.98 24.13
N SER A 19 5.04 -13.12 25.13
CA SER A 19 4.70 -13.51 26.50
C SER A 19 3.19 -13.58 26.77
N ASP A 20 2.34 -13.02 25.89
CA ASP A 20 0.89 -13.07 26.00
C ASP A 20 0.26 -13.66 24.71
N ASP A 21 0.24 -15.00 24.66
CA ASP A 21 -0.40 -15.77 23.60
C ASP A 21 -1.86 -15.40 23.37
N ARG A 22 -2.56 -14.80 24.36
CA ARG A 22 -3.98 -14.48 24.24
C ARG A 22 -4.18 -13.35 23.24
N ALA A 23 -3.33 -12.33 23.28
CA ALA A 23 -3.41 -11.21 22.34
C ALA A 23 -3.12 -11.68 20.92
N TYR A 24 -2.03 -12.43 20.72
CA TYR A 24 -1.67 -12.97 19.41
C TYR A 24 -2.76 -13.90 18.84
N LYS A 25 -3.32 -14.82 19.64
CA LYS A 25 -4.42 -15.68 19.20
C LYS A 25 -5.68 -14.89 18.85
N LYS A 26 -6.02 -13.86 19.62
CA LYS A 26 -7.19 -13.02 19.35
C LYS A 26 -7.04 -12.24 18.06
N PHE A 27 -5.85 -11.72 17.76
CA PHE A 27 -5.54 -11.09 16.47
C PHE A 27 -5.76 -12.04 15.30
N LEU A 28 -5.26 -13.28 15.39
CA LEU A 28 -5.45 -14.29 14.35
C LEU A 28 -6.92 -14.65 14.15
N ASP A 29 -7.70 -14.72 15.24
CA ASP A 29 -9.13 -15.02 15.16
C ASP A 29 -9.90 -13.89 14.43
N ILE A 30 -9.58 -12.63 14.73
CA ILE A 30 -10.15 -11.47 14.04
C ILE A 30 -9.86 -11.52 12.53
N LEU A 31 -8.61 -11.77 12.15
CA LEU A 31 -8.22 -11.92 10.74
C LEU A 31 -8.96 -13.09 10.07
N ASN A 32 -9.13 -14.19 10.77
CA ASN A 32 -9.87 -15.35 10.27
C ASN A 32 -11.36 -15.03 10.05
N MET A 33 -11.99 -14.27 10.94
CA MET A 33 -13.38 -13.80 10.78
C MET A 33 -13.53 -12.89 9.55
N TYR A 34 -12.55 -12.00 9.31
CA TYR A 34 -12.52 -11.15 8.10
C TYR A 34 -12.42 -11.99 6.81
N ARG A 35 -11.49 -12.96 6.77
CA ARG A 35 -11.31 -13.86 5.62
C ARG A 35 -12.56 -14.69 5.30
N LYS A 36 -13.32 -15.06 6.33
CA LYS A 36 -14.61 -15.77 6.20
C LYS A 36 -15.78 -14.85 5.82
N GLN A 37 -15.53 -13.56 5.58
CA GLN A 37 -16.55 -12.53 5.34
C GLN A 37 -17.59 -12.43 6.48
N SER A 38 -17.23 -12.85 7.70
CA SER A 38 -18.13 -12.80 8.86
C SER A 38 -18.12 -11.46 9.58
N LYS A 39 -17.07 -10.65 9.39
CA LYS A 39 -16.94 -9.29 9.94
C LYS A 39 -16.56 -8.31 8.85
N SER A 40 -17.11 -7.09 8.93
CA SER A 40 -16.73 -5.99 8.05
C SER A 40 -15.37 -5.41 8.44
N ILE A 41 -14.72 -4.71 7.51
CA ILE A 41 -13.41 -4.11 7.75
C ILE A 41 -13.42 -3.11 8.92
N SER A 42 -14.54 -2.41 9.13
CA SER A 42 -14.75 -1.50 10.26
C SER A 42 -14.74 -2.24 11.60
N ASP A 43 -15.46 -3.37 11.72
CA ASP A 43 -15.51 -4.16 12.95
C ASP A 43 -14.15 -4.77 13.28
N VAL A 44 -13.45 -5.25 12.25
CA VAL A 44 -12.08 -5.76 12.34
C VAL A 44 -11.16 -4.68 12.88
N TYR A 45 -11.21 -3.47 12.31
CA TYR A 45 -10.39 -2.35 12.74
C TYR A 45 -10.67 -1.97 14.21
N GLN A 46 -11.94 -1.95 14.63
CA GLN A 46 -12.30 -1.62 15.99
C GLN A 46 -11.80 -2.67 17.00
N GLU A 47 -11.92 -3.97 16.70
CA GLU A 47 -11.38 -5.00 17.58
C GLU A 47 -9.86 -5.01 17.64
N VAL A 48 -9.18 -4.77 16.51
CA VAL A 48 -7.72 -4.63 16.49
C VAL A 48 -7.28 -3.40 17.28
N THR A 49 -8.02 -2.29 17.20
CA THR A 49 -7.80 -1.08 17.99
C THR A 49 -7.86 -1.36 19.49
N LEU A 50 -8.87 -2.10 19.94
CA LEU A 50 -8.98 -2.49 21.35
C LEU A 50 -7.89 -3.48 21.78
N LEU A 51 -7.47 -4.36 20.87
CA LEU A 51 -6.44 -5.35 21.14
C LEU A 51 -5.05 -4.73 21.28
N PHE A 52 -4.77 -3.68 20.50
CA PHE A 52 -3.48 -2.99 20.46
C PHE A 52 -3.59 -1.53 20.95
N GLN A 53 -4.54 -1.23 21.84
CA GLN A 53 -4.78 0.14 22.32
C GLN A 53 -3.55 0.79 22.98
N ASP A 54 -2.68 -0.01 23.61
CA ASP A 54 -1.42 0.44 24.22
C ASP A 54 -0.23 0.43 23.24
N HIS A 55 -0.50 0.13 21.96
CA HIS A 55 0.50 -0.05 20.89
C HIS A 55 0.05 0.66 19.61
N GLU A 56 0.06 1.99 19.65
CA GLU A 56 -0.30 2.85 18.51
C GLU A 56 0.55 2.57 17.26
N ASP A 57 1.81 2.13 17.44
CA ASP A 57 2.70 1.79 16.32
C ASP A 57 2.15 0.60 15.50
N LEU A 58 1.51 -0.37 16.16
CA LEU A 58 0.89 -1.51 15.47
C LEU A 58 -0.39 -1.11 14.75
N LEU A 59 -1.15 -0.17 15.29
CA LEU A 59 -2.39 0.33 14.69
C LEU A 59 -2.13 1.16 13.43
N ALA A 60 -1.09 2.00 13.47
CA ALA A 60 -0.68 2.80 12.32
C ALA A 60 -0.24 1.90 11.15
N GLU A 61 0.55 0.86 11.42
CA GLU A 61 0.94 -0.11 10.40
C GLU A 61 -0.26 -0.92 9.90
N PHE A 62 -1.15 -1.36 10.80
CA PHE A 62 -2.37 -2.08 10.41
C PHE A 62 -3.26 -1.28 9.46
N ALA A 63 -3.41 0.04 9.68
CA ALA A 63 -4.14 0.90 8.76
C ALA A 63 -3.52 0.89 7.36
N HIS A 64 -2.18 0.85 7.25
CA HIS A 64 -1.47 0.75 5.98
C HIS A 64 -1.71 -0.58 5.25
N PHE A 65 -2.13 -1.62 5.98
CA PHE A 65 -2.53 -2.92 5.40
C PHE A 65 -3.98 -2.97 4.90
N LEU A 66 -4.75 -1.88 5.06
CA LEU A 66 -6.12 -1.81 4.56
C LEU A 66 -6.17 -1.28 3.10
N PRO A 67 -6.96 -1.90 2.21
CA PRO A 67 -6.97 -1.61 0.76
C PRO A 67 -7.47 -0.20 0.35
N ASP A 68 -7.71 0.73 1.28
CA ASP A 68 -8.19 2.10 0.99
C ASP A 68 -7.23 3.24 1.42
N THR A 69 -6.13 2.97 2.14
CA THR A 69 -5.29 4.09 2.67
C THR A 69 -3.95 4.31 1.96
N SER A 70 -3.47 3.35 1.17
CA SER A 70 -2.13 3.40 0.57
C SER A 70 -2.19 3.57 -0.95
N GLY A 71 -2.84 4.64 -1.39
CA GLY A 71 -2.72 5.18 -2.75
C GLY A 71 -1.56 6.18 -2.91
N SER A 72 -0.72 6.36 -1.89
CA SER A 72 0.47 7.20 -2.00
C SER A 72 1.70 6.31 -2.08
N GLY A 73 1.93 5.76 -3.27
CA GLY A 73 3.29 5.50 -3.69
C GLY A 73 4.05 6.82 -3.58
N SER A 74 5.00 6.90 -2.66
CA SER A 74 5.97 7.98 -2.58
C SER A 74 6.80 7.98 -3.85
N ALA A 75 6.23 8.53 -4.92
CA ALA A 75 6.95 8.99 -6.08
C ALA A 75 7.72 10.25 -5.66
N HIS A 76 8.80 10.06 -4.90
CA HIS A 76 9.87 11.05 -4.84
C HIS A 76 10.56 11.07 -6.20
N SER A 77 9.96 11.81 -7.12
CA SER A 77 10.61 12.33 -8.31
C SER A 77 10.96 13.79 -8.03
N PRO A 78 12.21 14.14 -7.69
CA PRO A 78 12.64 15.52 -7.83
C PRO A 78 12.85 15.79 -9.33
N LEU A 79 11.77 16.20 -10.01
CA LEU A 79 11.87 16.95 -11.26
C LEU A 79 12.38 18.35 -10.91
N SER A 80 13.70 18.52 -10.89
CA SER A 80 14.33 19.86 -10.98
C SER A 80 14.89 20.03 -12.39
N GLY A 81 14.32 21.01 -13.08
CA GLY A 81 14.42 21.15 -14.52
C GLY A 81 15.72 21.73 -15.05
N ARG A 82 15.87 21.65 -16.37
CA ARG A 82 16.52 22.71 -17.12
C ARG A 82 15.93 22.83 -18.53
N ASN A 83 15.10 23.86 -18.66
CA ASN A 83 14.63 24.42 -19.91
C ASN A 83 15.80 25.11 -20.63
N THR A 84 16.16 24.67 -21.83
CA THR A 84 16.92 25.47 -22.81
C THR A 84 16.49 25.08 -24.22
N VAL A 85 15.74 25.94 -24.91
CA VAL A 85 15.75 26.04 -26.37
C VAL A 85 16.54 27.32 -26.72
N PRO A 86 17.32 27.34 -27.82
CA PRO A 86 16.70 27.63 -29.12
C PRO A 86 17.29 26.91 -30.34
N ALA A 87 16.38 26.63 -31.28
CA ALA A 87 16.47 26.66 -32.75
C ALA A 87 17.81 26.43 -33.48
N MET A 88 17.84 25.44 -34.39
CA MET A 88 18.65 25.51 -35.61
C MET A 88 18.11 24.67 -36.79
N HIS A 89 17.67 25.39 -37.83
CA HIS A 89 17.49 25.10 -39.27
C HIS A 89 16.42 24.11 -39.83
N PRO A 90 15.68 24.54 -40.87
CA PRO A 90 14.74 23.72 -41.62
C PRO A 90 15.38 23.10 -42.87
N ARG A 91 14.92 21.92 -43.28
CA ARG A 91 14.74 21.54 -44.69
C ARG A 91 13.99 20.21 -44.82
N ASN A 92 12.75 20.32 -45.28
CA ASN A 92 12.14 19.59 -46.41
C ASN A 92 12.66 18.17 -46.66
N PHE A 93 11.80 17.15 -46.65
CA PHE A 93 11.52 16.34 -47.85
C PHE A 93 10.34 15.40 -47.56
N LYS A 94 9.26 15.68 -48.29
CA LYS A 94 8.25 14.78 -48.87
C LYS A 94 8.30 13.31 -48.37
N LYS A 95 7.17 12.82 -47.88
CA LYS A 95 6.48 11.69 -48.49
C LYS A 95 5.05 11.63 -47.98
N VAL A 96 4.16 12.10 -48.84
CA VAL A 96 2.79 11.61 -48.92
C VAL A 96 2.87 10.09 -49.03
N SER A 97 2.15 9.36 -48.18
CA SER A 97 1.68 8.03 -48.55
C SER A 97 0.30 7.86 -47.94
N LEU A 98 -0.64 7.66 -48.85
CA LEU A 98 -2.07 7.65 -48.69
C LEU A 98 -2.54 6.74 -47.54
N ASN A 99 -3.57 7.22 -46.85
CA ASN A 99 -4.66 6.38 -46.36
C ASN A 99 -5.11 5.43 -47.49
N SER A 100 -4.79 4.17 -47.33
CA SER A 100 -5.18 3.06 -48.19
C SER A 100 -4.94 1.83 -47.32
N TYR A 101 -5.92 1.06 -46.88
CA TYR A 101 -7.18 0.63 -47.46
C TYR A 101 -7.93 -0.04 -46.28
N PHE A 102 -9.24 0.16 -46.10
CA PHE A 102 -10.22 -0.89 -46.40
C PHE A 102 -9.64 -2.30 -46.59
#